data_AF-A0AA37NU15-F1
#
_entry.id   AF-A0AA37NU15-F1
#
_cell.length_a   1.000
_cell.length_b   1.000
_cell.length_c   1.000
_cell.angle_alpha   90.00
_cell.angle_beta   90.00
_cell.angle_gamma   90.00
#
_symmetry.space_group_name_H-M   'P 1'
#
loop_
_entity.id
_entity.type
_entity.pdbx_description
1 polymer ?
#
loop_
_entity_poly.entity_id
_entity_poly.type
_entity_poly.pdbx_seq_one_letter_code
_entity_poly.pdbx_strand_id
1 'polypeptide(L)'
;MKQHATIRGEVTYREGDGMPIAIPEGPVELAHAPDSVTLSWTADNDAAGLAAMPRDQYELYVQDGKILPKGGQAEQEDHVAPASA
;
A
#
# COMPACT_ATOMS: atom_id res chain seq x y z
N MET A 1 1.67 10.43 3.94
CA MET A 1 2.77 10.09 3.01
C MET A 1 2.32 8.94 2.13
N LYS A 2 2.51 9.04 0.81
CA LYS A 2 2.23 7.95 -0.12
C LYS A 2 3.53 7.17 -0.34
N GLN A 3 3.50 5.87 -0.03
CA GLN A 3 4.61 4.96 -0.31
C GLN A 3 4.24 4.07 -1.49
N HIS A 4 5.23 3.59 -2.24
CA HIS A 4 4.99 2.65 -3.33
C HIS A 4 5.51 1.26 -2.96
N ALA A 5 4.85 0.22 -3.45
CA ALA A 5 5.29 -1.15 -3.32
C ALA A 5 5.04 -1.96 -4.60
N THR A 6 5.51 -3.20 -4.61
CA THR A 6 5.22 -4.17 -5.65
C THR A 6 4.67 -5.45 -5.02
N ILE A 7 3.51 -5.88 -5.50
CA ILE A 7 2.93 -7.20 -5.18
C ILE A 7 3.65 -8.27 -5.99
N ARG A 8 4.05 -9.34 -5.31
CA ARG A 8 4.60 -10.58 -5.88
C ARG A 8 3.93 -11.78 -5.24
N GLY A 9 3.43 -12.70 -6.06
CA GLY A 9 2.71 -13.86 -5.59
C GLY A 9 1.34 -13.52 -4.99
N GLU A 10 0.82 -14.45 -4.20
CA GLU A 10 -0.55 -14.38 -3.70
C GLU A 10 -0.69 -13.50 -2.46
N VAL A 11 -1.23 -12.30 -2.68
CA VAL A 11 -1.72 -11.37 -1.65
C VAL A 11 -3.23 -11.28 -1.79
N THR A 12 -3.96 -11.46 -0.69
CA THR A 12 -5.42 -11.43 -0.68
C THR A 12 -5.98 -10.48 0.37
N TYR A 13 -7.17 -9.97 0.11
CA TYR A 13 -7.97 -9.19 1.06
C TYR A 13 -9.38 -9.76 1.15
N ARG A 14 -10.16 -9.32 2.13
CA ARG A 14 -11.55 -9.72 2.31
C ARG A 14 -12.44 -8.50 2.42
N GLU A 15 -13.59 -8.56 1.79
CA GLU A 15 -14.68 -7.61 1.99
C GLU A 15 -15.70 -8.25 2.94
N GLY A 16 -15.76 -7.75 4.18
CA GLY A 16 -16.57 -8.37 5.24
C GLY A 16 -16.19 -9.83 5.47
N ASP A 17 -17.19 -10.71 5.52
CA ASP A 17 -17.02 -12.17 5.67
C ASP A 17 -16.88 -12.90 4.33
N GLY A 18 -16.65 -12.16 3.24
CA GLY A 18 -16.51 -12.70 1.90
C GLY A 18 -15.30 -13.63 1.72
N MET A 19 -15.29 -14.32 0.58
CA MET A 19 -14.14 -15.10 0.15
C MET A 19 -12.91 -14.19 -0.03
N PRO A 20 -11.68 -14.69 0.19
CA PRO A 20 -10.47 -13.95 -0.15
C PRO A 20 -10.47 -13.53 -1.62
N ILE A 21 -10.16 -12.27 -1.87
CA ILE A 21 -10.01 -11.67 -3.19
C ILE A 21 -8.52 -11.39 -3.41
N ALA A 22 -7.98 -11.84 -4.54
CA ALA A 22 -6.58 -11.61 -4.88
C ALA A 22 -6.34 -10.18 -5.34
N ILE A 23 -5.23 -9.59 -4.88
CA ILE A 23 -4.68 -8.36 -5.45
C ILE A 23 -3.76 -8.79 -6.60
N PRO A 24 -3.92 -8.21 -7.81
CA PRO A 24 -3.05 -8.50 -8.94
C PRO A 24 -1.57 -8.23 -8.60
N GLU A 25 -0.67 -9.04 -9.17
CA GLU A 25 0.75 -8.74 -9.12
C GLU A 25 1.04 -7.40 -9.83
N GLY A 26 2.00 -6.64 -9.32
CA GLY A 26 2.37 -5.35 -9.93
C GLY A 26 2.50 -4.19 -8.96
N PRO A 27 2.60 -2.96 -9.48
CA PRO A 27 2.81 -1.76 -8.67
C PRO A 27 1.55 -1.37 -7.90
N VAL A 28 1.74 -0.97 -6.64
CA VAL A 28 0.66 -0.44 -5.79
C VAL A 28 1.11 0.82 -5.06
N GLU A 29 0.17 1.72 -4.80
CA GLU A 29 0.33 2.79 -3.82
C GLU A 29 -0.12 2.30 -2.45
N LEU A 30 0.61 2.70 -1.41
CA LEU A 30 0.34 2.42 0.00
C LEU A 30 0.01 3.72 0.73
N ALA A 31 -1.12 3.72 1.44
CA ALA A 31 -1.47 4.74 2.41
C ALA A 31 -1.55 4.11 3.80
N HIS A 32 -0.65 4.53 4.70
CA HIS A 32 -0.57 4.00 6.05
C HIS A 32 -1.52 4.74 6.99
N ALA A 33 -2.28 3.98 7.77
CA ALA A 33 -3.06 4.42 8.93
C ALA A 33 -2.50 3.76 10.20
N PRO A 34 -3.00 4.10 11.41
CA PRO A 34 -2.50 3.49 12.65
C PRO A 34 -2.68 1.96 12.72
N ASP A 35 -3.80 1.44 12.20
CA ASP A 35 -4.23 0.04 12.31
C ASP A 35 -4.29 -0.71 10.99
N SER A 36 -4.12 0.00 9.87
CA SER A 36 -4.30 -0.54 8.53
C SER A 36 -3.36 0.11 7.51
N VAL A 37 -3.20 -0.57 6.37
CA VAL A 37 -2.55 -0.05 5.19
C VAL A 37 -3.53 -0.20 4.03
N THR A 38 -3.84 0.91 3.36
CA THR A 38 -4.65 0.90 2.15
C THR A 38 -3.75 0.71 0.94
N LEU A 39 -4.07 -0.29 0.13
CA LEU A 39 -3.43 -0.58 -1.14
C LEU A 39 -4.32 -0.08 -2.28
N SER A 40 -3.74 0.67 -3.21
CA SER A 40 -4.41 1.13 -4.43
C SER A 40 -3.66 0.66 -5.67
N TRP A 41 -4.37 0.18 -6.68
CA TRP A 41 -3.79 -0.32 -7.93
C TRP A 41 -4.72 -0.11 -9.12
N THR A 42 -4.18 -0.34 -10.32
CA THR A 42 -4.97 -0.44 -11.55
C THR A 42 -4.91 -1.89 -12.02
N ALA A 43 -6.08 -2.52 -12.19
CA ALA A 43 -6.19 -3.88 -12.69
C ALA A 43 -6.03 -3.93 -14.22
N ASP A 44 -5.87 -5.14 -14.77
CA ASP A 44 -5.63 -5.37 -16.22
C ASP A 44 -6.77 -4.87 -17.13
N ASN A 45 -7.97 -4.71 -16.58
CA ASN A 45 -9.13 -4.16 -17.29
C ASN A 45 -9.29 -2.64 -17.08
N ASP A 46 -8.23 -1.95 -16.67
CA ASP A 46 -8.18 -0.53 -16.31
C ASP A 46 -9.08 -0.13 -15.12
N ALA A 47 -9.64 -1.10 -14.39
CA ALA A 47 -10.42 -0.81 -13.19
C ALA A 47 -9.50 -0.40 -12.04
N ALA A 48 -9.89 0.64 -11.31
CA ALA A 48 -9.23 1.02 -10.07
C ALA A 48 -9.57 0.01 -8.96
N GLY A 49 -8.56 -0.56 -8.33
CA GLY A 49 -8.67 -1.41 -7.17
C GLY A 49 -8.23 -0.70 -5.90
N LEU A 50 -8.93 -0.98 -4.80
CA LEU A 50 -8.66 -0.39 -3.49
C LEU A 50 -8.98 -1.42 -2.41
N ALA A 51 -8.04 -1.66 -1.49
CA ALA A 51 -8.25 -2.55 -0.36
C ALA A 51 -7.60 -2.00 0.91
N ALA A 52 -8.35 -1.95 2.00
CA ALA A 52 -7.80 -1.71 3.33
C ALA A 52 -7.39 -3.04 3.95
N MET A 53 -6.11 -3.17 4.29
CA MET A 53 -5.54 -4.36 4.91
C MET A 53 -5.14 -4.06 6.35
N PRO A 54 -5.47 -4.93 7.32
CA PRO A 54 -4.93 -4.82 8.68
C PRO A 54 -3.41 -4.74 8.68
N ARG A 55 -2.84 -3.92 9.57
CA ARG A 55 -1.38 -3.66 9.59
C ARG A 55 -0.57 -4.93 9.86
N ASP A 56 -1.04 -5.79 10.74
CA ASP A 56 -0.42 -7.09 11.03
C ASP A 56 -0.41 -8.01 9.79
N GLN A 57 -1.51 -8.07 9.04
CA GLN A 57 -1.59 -8.83 7.80
C GLN A 57 -0.64 -8.26 6.72
N TYR A 58 -0.58 -6.93 6.58
CA TYR A 58 0.36 -6.28 5.68
C TYR A 58 1.81 -6.62 6.02
N GLU A 59 2.18 -6.53 7.31
CA GLU A 59 3.53 -6.83 7.78
C GLU A 59 3.91 -8.30 7.52
N LEU A 60 2.98 -9.23 7.71
CA LEU A 60 3.18 -10.64 7.34
C LEU A 60 3.50 -10.81 5.86
N TYR A 61 2.77 -10.14 4.96
CA TYR A 61 3.06 -10.22 3.53
C TYR A 61 4.38 -9.55 3.14
N VAL A 62 4.79 -8.49 3.84
CA VAL A 62 6.12 -7.89 3.65
C VAL A 62 7.21 -8.85 4.11
N GLN A 63 7.04 -9.49 5.27
CA GLN A 63 7.97 -10.47 5.81
C GLN A 63 8.12 -11.70 4.89
N ASP A 64 7.01 -12.15 4.31
CA ASP A 64 6.98 -13.24 3.32
C ASP A 64 7.53 -12.83 1.94
N GLY A 65 7.90 -11.56 1.76
CA GLY A 65 8.42 -11.02 0.49
C GLY A 65 7.38 -10.91 -0.62
N LYS A 66 6.08 -11.00 -0.28
CA LYS A 66 4.96 -10.87 -1.21
C LYS A 66 4.56 -9.41 -1.47
N ILE A 67 4.80 -8.55 -0.50
CA ILE A 67 4.75 -7.10 -0.70
C ILE A 67 6.18 -6.58 -0.57
N LEU A 68 6.66 -5.88 -1.59
CA LEU A 68 7.99 -5.29 -1.62
C LEU A 68 7.87 -3.77 -1.59
N PRO A 69 7.90 -3.13 -0.40
CA PRO A 69 7.90 -1.69 -0.30
C PRO A 69 9.17 -1.15 -0.95
N LYS A 70 9.01 -0.16 -1.83
CA LYS A 70 10.17 0.62 -2.29
C LYS A 70 10.59 1.48 -1.10
N GLY A 71 11.86 1.35 -0.70
CA GLY A 71 12.43 2.16 0.37
C GLY A 71 12.21 3.64 0.05
N GLY A 72 11.34 4.31 0.80
CA GLY A 72 11.15 5.75 0.70
C GLY A 72 12.26 6.41 1.52
N GLN A 73 13.09 7.22 0.87
CA GLN A 73 13.80 8.25 1.61
C GLN A 73 12.74 9.12 2.31
N ALA A 74 13.00 9.43 3.57
CA ALA A 74 12.25 10.42 4.30
C ALA A 74 12.50 11.80 3.67
N GLU A 75 11.81 12.15 2.58
CA GLU A 75 11.67 13.55 2.20
C GLU A 75 10.59 14.16 3.09
N GLN A 76 11.06 14.66 4.24
CA GLN A 76 10.47 15.79 4.92
C GLN A 76 10.54 16.99 3.97
N GLU A 77 9.47 17.26 3.22
CA GLU A 77 9.21 18.62 2.76
C GLU A 77 8.69 19.44 3.95
N ASP A 78 9.61 19.76 4.86
CA ASP A 78 9.49 20.90 5.77
C ASP A 78 10.05 22.11 5.01
N HIS A 79 9.25 22.65 4.09
CA HIS A 79 9.51 23.94 3.44
C HIS A 79 8.30 24.86 3.67
N VAL A 80 8.06 25.20 4.93
CA VAL A 80 7.43 26.50 5.24
C VAL A 80 8.57 27.51 5.29
N ALA A 81 8.73 28.27 4.20
CA ALA A 81 9.69 29.37 4.13
C ALA A 81 9.48 30.36 5.28
N PRO A 82 10.55 30.88 5.92
CA PRO A 82 10.39 32.08 6.72
C PRO A 82 10.17 33.27 5.78
N ALA A 83 9.01 33.91 5.92
CA ALA A 83 8.83 35.25 5.39
C ALA A 83 9.78 36.19 6.15
N SER A 84 10.91 36.52 5.54
CA SER A 84 11.80 37.56 6.06
C SER A 84 11.13 38.93 5.93
N ALA A 85 11.21 39.67 7.04
CA ALA A 85 10.79 41.06 7.22
C ALA A 85 11.64 42.06 6.42
#